data_AF-A0A2N5G5H9-F1
#
_entry.id   AF-A0A2N5G5H9-F1
#
_cell.length_a   1.000
_cell.length_b   1.000
_cell.length_c   1.000
_cell.angle_alpha   90.00
_cell.angle_beta   90.00
_cell.angle_gamma   90.00
#
_symmetry.space_group_name_H-M   'P 1'
#
loop_
_entity.id
_entity.type
_entity.pdbx_description
1 polymer ?
#
loop_
_entity_poly.entity_id
_entity_poly.type
_entity_poly.pdbx_seq_one_letter_code
_entity_poly.pdbx_strand_id
1 'polypeptide(L)'
;MHSPTPLAQTANNVQELIALIKQNNTNSACTSTLSANTIDLEGYSFPTGEPAAEPEAAPASVPAQAPKSQSPAVAAPAAAELKTGTKYSATLSKCVDGDTAHFIIDGNTYKSRFLYIDTPESTNEIEPYGQEASDFTCSFLNQGNITLETDGSELYDKYDRLLVWVWVNDKLHQEEITKAGLVEDFYDYGSYKYEAEVNAAMQYAKSNYTGMYASLKPAEESKPAYAETSAQTEQDSQAIETNEESRNDSDKSKDKQQELTVDEEVDSEMAATEEEVSDAYAVTGLIVTLCFFLLPWIKRSIFGVNPIIAHRLRARRWFINVFLFVLYASMWWLVLIVIFIELIHLFKTRRRLVS
;
A
#
# COMPACT_ATOMS: atom_id res chain seq x y z
N MET A 1 -18.57 -8.34 -26.12
CA MET A 1 -19.61 -9.30 -25.74
C MET A 1 -19.12 -10.07 -24.52
N HIS A 2 -19.47 -9.61 -23.33
CA HIS A 2 -19.13 -10.28 -22.07
C HIS A 2 -20.19 -11.36 -21.81
N SER A 3 -19.76 -12.55 -21.37
CA SER A 3 -20.72 -13.56 -20.92
C SER A 3 -21.43 -13.08 -19.65
N PRO A 4 -22.74 -13.35 -19.48
CA PRO A 4 -23.47 -12.97 -18.26
C PRO A 4 -22.81 -13.59 -17.03
N THR A 5 -22.80 -12.87 -15.91
CA THR A 5 -22.28 -13.38 -14.64
C THR A 5 -23.04 -14.64 -14.20
N PRO A 6 -22.46 -15.54 -13.40
CA PRO A 6 -23.17 -16.70 -12.88
C PRO A 6 -24.48 -16.34 -12.16
N LEU A 7 -24.53 -15.19 -11.47
CA LEU A 7 -25.73 -14.66 -10.84
C LEU A 7 -26.78 -14.21 -11.87
N ALA A 8 -26.37 -13.63 -13.00
CA ALA A 8 -27.30 -13.27 -14.06
C ALA A 8 -27.84 -14.52 -14.81
N GLN A 9 -27.05 -15.61 -14.85
CA GLN A 9 -27.44 -16.88 -15.46
C GLN A 9 -28.48 -17.65 -14.65
N THR A 10 -28.67 -17.36 -13.37
CA THR A 10 -29.73 -18.00 -12.56
C THR A 10 -31.11 -17.39 -12.83
N ALA A 11 -31.19 -16.21 -13.45
CA ALA A 11 -32.45 -15.61 -13.83
C ALA A 11 -33.05 -16.31 -15.05
N ASN A 12 -34.35 -16.59 -15.01
CA ASN A 12 -35.11 -17.18 -16.12
C ASN A 12 -35.81 -16.12 -16.98
N ASN A 13 -35.80 -14.86 -16.56
CA ASN A 13 -36.37 -13.73 -17.27
C ASN A 13 -35.78 -12.40 -16.74
N VAL A 14 -36.03 -11.31 -17.48
CA VAL A 14 -35.56 -9.95 -17.13
C VAL A 14 -36.00 -9.52 -15.72
N GLN A 15 -37.17 -9.97 -15.25
CA GLN A 15 -37.75 -9.50 -13.99
C GLN A 15 -37.05 -10.16 -12.80
N GLU A 16 -36.72 -11.44 -12.95
CA GLU A 16 -35.88 -12.19 -12.00
C GLU A 16 -34.45 -11.63 -11.98
N LEU A 17 -33.90 -11.28 -13.15
CA LEU A 17 -32.59 -10.63 -13.24
C LEU A 17 -32.57 -9.28 -12.49
N ILE A 18 -33.60 -8.45 -12.66
CA ILE A 18 -33.74 -7.18 -11.91
C ILE A 18 -33.79 -7.43 -10.42
N ALA A 19 -34.55 -8.44 -9.97
CA ALA A 19 -34.66 -8.78 -8.56
C ALA A 19 -33.31 -9.20 -7.97
N LEU A 20 -32.56 -10.04 -8.70
CA LEU A 20 -31.21 -10.48 -8.29
C LEU A 20 -30.22 -9.32 -8.24
N ILE A 21 -30.26 -8.40 -9.21
CA ILE A 21 -29.41 -7.20 -9.19
C ILE A 21 -29.76 -6.33 -7.99
N LYS A 22 -31.05 -6.10 -7.70
CA LYS A 22 -31.47 -5.29 -6.53
C LYS A 22 -31.11 -5.94 -5.20
N GLN A 23 -31.10 -7.26 -5.14
CA GLN A 23 -30.74 -8.00 -3.92
C GLN A 23 -29.24 -8.02 -3.65
N ASN A 24 -28.41 -8.08 -4.70
CA ASN A 24 -26.96 -8.29 -4.58
C ASN A 24 -26.13 -7.03 -4.87
N ASN A 25 -26.76 -5.90 -5.18
CA ASN A 25 -26.09 -4.63 -5.43
C ASN A 25 -26.35 -3.63 -4.29
N THR A 26 -25.27 -3.19 -3.63
CA THR A 26 -25.32 -2.25 -2.49
C THR A 26 -25.46 -0.78 -2.93
N ASN A 27 -25.38 -0.48 -4.23
CA ASN A 27 -25.55 0.87 -4.77
C ASN A 27 -27.04 1.23 -4.92
N SER A 28 -27.56 2.01 -3.98
CA SER A 28 -28.97 2.44 -3.94
C SER A 28 -29.38 3.36 -5.10
N ALA A 29 -28.43 4.13 -5.67
CA ALA A 29 -28.69 4.98 -6.84
C ALA A 29 -28.90 4.14 -8.11
N CYS A 30 -28.13 3.06 -8.26
CA CYS A 30 -28.28 2.09 -9.35
C CYS A 30 -29.59 1.30 -9.23
N THR A 31 -29.88 0.76 -8.05
CA THR A 31 -31.05 -0.12 -7.84
C THR A 31 -32.40 0.62 -7.87
N SER A 32 -32.43 1.92 -7.54
CA SER A 32 -33.65 2.73 -7.54
C SER A 32 -34.16 3.08 -8.94
N THR A 33 -33.26 3.17 -9.93
CA THR A 33 -33.61 3.51 -11.33
C THR A 33 -33.75 2.27 -12.23
N LEU A 34 -33.39 1.09 -11.72
CA LEU A 34 -33.38 -0.16 -12.47
C LEU A 34 -34.81 -0.68 -12.76
N SER A 35 -35.10 -0.80 -14.06
CA SER A 35 -36.33 -1.33 -14.66
C SER A 35 -36.02 -2.17 -15.92
N ALA A 36 -37.03 -2.88 -16.43
CA ALA A 36 -36.89 -3.71 -17.64
C ALA A 36 -36.50 -2.90 -18.89
N ASN A 37 -36.85 -1.61 -18.95
CA ASN A 37 -36.55 -0.74 -20.10
C ASN A 37 -35.15 -0.12 -20.04
N THR A 38 -34.48 -0.20 -18.89
CA THR A 38 -33.13 0.32 -18.64
C THR A 38 -32.06 -0.77 -18.67
N ILE A 39 -32.45 -2.04 -18.80
CA ILE A 39 -31.53 -3.17 -18.91
C ILE A 39 -31.35 -3.52 -20.37
N ASP A 40 -30.11 -3.38 -20.85
CA ASP A 40 -29.69 -3.94 -22.14
C ASP A 40 -29.13 -5.35 -21.93
N LEU A 41 -29.64 -6.30 -22.70
CA LEU A 41 -29.21 -7.70 -22.65
C LEU A 41 -28.09 -8.00 -23.65
N GLU A 42 -27.71 -7.05 -24.52
CA GLU A 42 -26.60 -7.20 -25.49
C GLU A 42 -26.72 -8.51 -26.30
N GLY A 43 -27.95 -8.90 -26.64
CA GLY A 43 -28.26 -10.12 -27.38
C GLY A 43 -28.43 -11.41 -26.55
N TYR A 44 -28.33 -11.35 -25.22
CA TYR A 44 -28.61 -12.48 -24.34
C TYR A 44 -30.11 -12.84 -24.33
N SER A 45 -30.41 -14.13 -24.44
CA SER A 45 -31.78 -14.67 -24.34
C SER A 45 -31.87 -15.63 -23.17
N PHE A 46 -32.92 -15.48 -22.37
CA PHE A 46 -33.16 -16.34 -21.21
C PHE A 46 -33.63 -17.73 -21.65
N PRO A 47 -33.31 -18.78 -20.88
CA PRO A 47 -33.85 -20.10 -21.13
C PRO A 47 -35.37 -20.09 -20.92
N THR A 48 -36.14 -20.20 -22.02
CA THR A 48 -37.59 -20.45 -21.94
C THR A 48 -37.83 -21.85 -21.38
N GLY A 49 -38.35 -21.91 -20.16
CA GLY A 49 -38.65 -23.17 -19.47
C GLY A 49 -39.74 -23.99 -20.15
N GLU A 50 -39.44 -25.26 -20.42
CA GLU A 50 -40.41 -26.35 -20.55
C GLU A 50 -40.41 -27.15 -19.23
N PRO A 51 -41.55 -27.63 -18.71
CA PRO A 51 -41.67 -27.96 -17.30
C PRO A 51 -40.91 -29.23 -16.92
N ALA A 52 -40.29 -29.18 -15.75
CA ALA A 52 -39.72 -30.32 -15.05
C ALA A 52 -40.79 -31.40 -14.79
N ALA A 53 -40.52 -32.63 -15.22
CA ALA A 53 -41.21 -33.82 -14.76
C ALA A 53 -40.36 -34.51 -13.69
N GLU A 54 -40.89 -34.58 -12.48
CA GLU A 54 -40.42 -35.40 -11.36
C GLU A 54 -41.31 -36.67 -11.24
N PRO A 55 -41.01 -37.63 -10.36
CA PRO A 55 -40.51 -38.97 -10.66
C PRO A 55 -41.59 -40.06 -10.63
N GLU A 56 -41.41 -41.16 -11.38
CA GLU A 56 -42.24 -42.36 -11.18
C GLU A 56 -41.41 -43.66 -11.25
N ALA A 57 -41.84 -44.61 -10.43
CA ALA A 57 -41.13 -45.75 -9.90
C ALA A 57 -40.93 -46.94 -10.87
N ALA A 58 -40.10 -47.86 -10.42
CA ALA A 58 -39.65 -49.11 -11.04
C ALA A 58 -40.75 -50.04 -11.62
N PRO A 59 -40.34 -51.04 -12.40
CA PRO A 59 -40.36 -52.38 -11.80
C PRO A 59 -39.10 -53.23 -12.04
N ALA A 60 -38.91 -54.16 -11.11
CA ALA A 60 -37.84 -55.14 -11.04
C ALA A 60 -38.00 -56.33 -11.99
N SER A 61 -36.90 -56.96 -12.41
CA SER A 61 -36.67 -58.41 -12.22
C SER A 61 -35.30 -58.91 -12.73
N VAL A 62 -34.45 -59.31 -11.76
CA VAL A 62 -33.74 -60.63 -11.63
C VAL A 62 -32.42 -60.88 -12.43
N PRO A 63 -31.44 -61.63 -11.83
CA PRO A 63 -30.01 -61.29 -11.86
C PRO A 63 -29.10 -62.34 -12.51
N ALA A 64 -27.83 -61.99 -12.79
CA ALA A 64 -26.65 -62.81 -12.47
C ALA A 64 -25.31 -62.18 -12.94
N GLN A 65 -24.35 -62.26 -12.02
CA GLN A 65 -22.90 -62.46 -12.22
C GLN A 65 -22.02 -61.33 -12.76
N ALA A 66 -21.22 -60.81 -11.84
CA ALA A 66 -19.98 -60.10 -12.09
C ALA A 66 -18.95 -60.96 -12.84
N PRO A 67 -18.10 -60.31 -13.67
CA PRO A 67 -16.69 -60.62 -13.72
C PRO A 67 -15.90 -59.47 -13.07
N LYS A 68 -15.12 -59.80 -12.03
CA LYS A 68 -13.91 -59.06 -11.72
C LYS A 68 -13.00 -59.17 -12.94
N SER A 69 -12.66 -58.07 -13.58
CA SER A 69 -11.51 -58.03 -14.48
C SER A 69 -10.74 -56.75 -14.27
N GLN A 70 -9.47 -56.95 -13.98
CA GLN A 70 -8.46 -55.97 -13.64
C GLN A 70 -8.22 -55.07 -14.85
N SER A 71 -8.44 -53.77 -14.69
CA SER A 71 -7.85 -52.79 -15.61
C SER A 71 -6.36 -52.68 -15.24
N PRO A 72 -5.42 -52.86 -16.18
CA PRO A 72 -4.02 -52.64 -15.90
C PRO A 72 -3.83 -51.17 -15.52
N ALA A 73 -3.19 -50.94 -14.37
CA ALA A 73 -2.63 -49.66 -14.01
C ALA A 73 -1.56 -49.33 -15.05
N VAL A 74 -1.96 -48.63 -16.12
CA VAL A 74 -1.03 -47.88 -16.95
C VAL A 74 -0.53 -46.78 -16.02
N ALA A 75 0.74 -46.90 -15.62
CA ALA A 75 1.42 -45.90 -14.82
C ALA A 75 1.20 -44.54 -15.46
N ALA A 76 0.57 -43.63 -14.72
CA ALA A 76 0.56 -42.22 -15.05
C ALA A 76 2.01 -41.80 -15.31
N PRO A 77 2.31 -41.01 -16.36
CA PRO A 77 3.63 -40.44 -16.50
C PRO A 77 3.93 -39.67 -15.22
N ALA A 78 5.08 -39.94 -14.60
CA ALA A 78 5.52 -39.23 -13.41
C ALA A 78 5.38 -37.72 -13.66
N ALA A 79 4.54 -37.06 -12.87
CA ALA A 79 4.36 -35.63 -12.93
C ALA A 79 5.74 -34.97 -12.92
N ALA A 80 6.03 -34.14 -13.92
CA ALA A 80 7.29 -33.43 -13.97
C ALA A 80 7.42 -32.56 -12.71
N GLU A 81 8.51 -32.73 -11.95
CA GLU A 81 8.76 -31.87 -10.80
C GLU A 81 9.00 -30.43 -11.27
N LEU A 82 8.18 -29.52 -10.76
CA LEU A 82 8.37 -28.09 -10.95
C LEU A 82 9.69 -27.65 -10.28
N LYS A 83 10.34 -26.66 -10.88
CA LYS A 83 11.62 -26.10 -10.46
C LYS A 83 11.48 -24.59 -10.31
N THR A 84 12.18 -24.03 -9.34
CA THR A 84 12.26 -22.58 -9.16
C THR A 84 13.02 -21.92 -10.31
N GLY A 85 12.69 -20.67 -10.66
CA GLY A 85 13.33 -19.92 -11.73
C GLY A 85 12.89 -20.34 -13.14
N THR A 86 11.85 -21.16 -13.29
CA THR A 86 11.42 -21.76 -14.55
C THR A 86 10.04 -21.25 -14.97
N LYS A 87 9.81 -21.13 -16.28
CA LYS A 87 8.52 -20.75 -16.88
C LYS A 87 7.72 -22.00 -17.27
N TYR A 88 6.44 -21.98 -16.95
CA TYR A 88 5.48 -23.05 -17.24
C TYR A 88 4.27 -22.47 -17.97
N SER A 89 3.84 -23.11 -19.04
CA SER A 89 2.53 -22.83 -19.62
C SER A 89 1.46 -23.38 -18.69
N ALA A 90 0.42 -22.60 -18.43
CA ALA A 90 -0.63 -22.98 -17.52
C ALA A 90 -2.01 -22.64 -18.07
N THR A 91 -3.03 -23.27 -17.49
CA THR A 91 -4.43 -22.89 -17.71
C THR A 91 -5.07 -22.54 -16.37
N LEU A 92 -6.00 -21.58 -16.38
CA LEU A 92 -6.73 -21.19 -15.19
C LEU A 92 -7.73 -22.30 -14.80
N SER A 93 -7.66 -22.75 -13.56
CA SER A 93 -8.61 -23.70 -12.98
C SER A 93 -9.67 -22.98 -12.14
N LYS A 94 -9.25 -22.03 -11.29
CA LYS A 94 -10.14 -21.29 -10.41
C LYS A 94 -9.53 -19.95 -10.01
N CYS A 95 -10.32 -18.88 -10.07
CA CYS A 95 -10.00 -17.59 -9.43
C CYS A 95 -10.34 -17.66 -7.93
N VAL A 96 -9.48 -17.12 -7.07
CA VAL A 96 -9.71 -17.07 -5.62
C VAL A 96 -9.87 -15.63 -5.16
N ASP A 97 -8.82 -14.83 -5.29
CA ASP A 97 -8.79 -13.41 -4.91
C ASP A 97 -7.78 -12.64 -5.80
N GLY A 98 -7.40 -11.43 -5.38
CA GLY A 98 -6.53 -10.54 -6.15
C GLY A 98 -5.10 -11.07 -6.35
N ASP A 99 -4.61 -11.95 -5.48
CA ASP A 99 -3.23 -12.45 -5.51
C ASP A 99 -3.12 -13.99 -5.45
N THR A 100 -4.25 -14.68 -5.45
CA THR A 100 -4.33 -16.13 -5.39
C THR A 100 -5.24 -16.68 -6.49
N ALA A 101 -4.73 -17.68 -7.20
CA ALA A 101 -5.50 -18.45 -8.18
C ALA A 101 -5.02 -19.90 -8.21
N HIS A 102 -5.84 -20.78 -8.79
CA HIS A 102 -5.45 -22.15 -9.06
C HIS A 102 -5.18 -22.34 -10.54
N PHE A 103 -4.05 -22.96 -10.87
CA PHE A 103 -3.64 -23.21 -12.24
C PHE A 103 -3.38 -24.69 -12.50
N ILE A 104 -3.60 -25.14 -13.74
CA ILE A 104 -3.23 -26.47 -14.19
C ILE A 104 -1.92 -26.37 -14.97
N ILE A 105 -0.90 -27.11 -14.51
CA ILE A 105 0.40 -27.29 -15.17
C ILE A 105 0.60 -28.80 -15.37
N ASP A 106 0.85 -29.22 -16.62
CA ASP A 106 1.05 -30.64 -16.97
C ASP A 106 -0.04 -31.59 -16.41
N GLY A 107 -1.29 -31.12 -16.38
CA GLY A 107 -2.46 -31.87 -15.89
C GLY A 107 -2.67 -31.85 -14.37
N ASN A 108 -1.78 -31.23 -13.58
CA ASN A 108 -1.90 -31.12 -12.13
C ASN A 108 -2.37 -29.72 -11.72
N THR A 109 -3.28 -29.63 -10.74
CA THR A 109 -3.76 -28.35 -10.21
C THR A 109 -2.88 -27.88 -9.06
N TYR A 110 -2.38 -26.65 -9.16
CA TYR A 110 -1.57 -25.97 -8.15
C TYR A 110 -2.34 -24.76 -7.62
N LYS A 111 -2.41 -24.63 -6.30
CA LYS A 111 -2.77 -23.36 -5.67
C LYS A 111 -1.55 -22.45 -5.81
N SER A 112 -1.74 -21.21 -6.23
CA SER A 112 -0.63 -20.32 -6.52
C SER A 112 -0.81 -18.98 -5.83
N ARG A 113 0.24 -18.53 -5.14
CA ARG A 113 0.33 -17.19 -4.54
C ARG A 113 1.21 -16.33 -5.42
N PHE A 114 0.67 -15.17 -5.79
CA PHE A 114 1.32 -14.26 -6.71
C PHE A 114 2.42 -13.54 -5.95
N LEU A 115 3.63 -13.59 -6.47
CA LEU A 115 4.78 -13.04 -5.78
C LEU A 115 4.66 -11.53 -5.59
N TYR A 116 5.28 -11.06 -4.51
CA TYR A 116 5.55 -9.65 -4.17
C TYR A 116 4.36 -8.77 -3.81
N ILE A 117 3.14 -9.05 -4.27
CA ILE A 117 1.96 -8.22 -3.99
C ILE A 117 1.09 -8.80 -2.88
N ASP A 118 0.38 -7.94 -2.15
CA ASP A 118 -0.70 -8.30 -1.24
C ASP A 118 -1.93 -7.46 -1.58
N THR A 119 -3.03 -8.12 -1.93
CA THR A 119 -4.28 -7.45 -2.30
C THR A 119 -5.27 -7.50 -1.15
N PRO A 120 -6.18 -6.50 -1.02
CA PRO A 120 -7.22 -6.56 0.00
C PRO A 120 -8.01 -7.88 -0.09
N GLU A 121 -8.28 -8.48 1.05
CA GLU A 121 -8.91 -9.80 1.14
C GLU A 121 -10.37 -9.76 0.65
N SER A 122 -10.79 -10.83 -0.05
CA SER A 122 -12.14 -10.94 -0.64
C SER A 122 -12.87 -12.23 -0.28
N THR A 123 -12.27 -13.08 0.55
CA THR A 123 -12.81 -14.41 0.86
C THR A 123 -13.14 -14.57 2.34
N ASN A 124 -12.15 -14.84 3.18
CA ASN A 124 -12.35 -15.07 4.61
C ASN A 124 -12.59 -13.76 5.38
N GLU A 125 -11.90 -12.71 4.94
CA GLU A 125 -12.10 -11.35 5.38
C GLU A 125 -12.52 -10.56 4.14
N ILE A 126 -13.51 -9.68 4.28
CA ILE A 126 -14.00 -8.84 3.18
C ILE A 126 -13.52 -7.42 3.45
N GLU A 127 -12.47 -7.04 2.75
CA GLU A 127 -11.87 -5.72 2.86
C GLU A 127 -12.33 -4.81 1.71
N PRO A 128 -12.36 -3.48 1.91
CA PRO A 128 -12.61 -2.55 0.82
C PRO A 128 -11.63 -2.79 -0.33
N TYR A 129 -12.14 -2.82 -1.57
CA TYR A 129 -11.40 -3.14 -2.81
C TYR A 129 -11.01 -4.60 -3.01
N GLY A 130 -11.33 -5.52 -2.09
CA GLY A 130 -10.97 -6.92 -2.25
C GLY A 130 -11.72 -7.59 -3.41
N GLN A 131 -13.02 -7.33 -3.54
CA GLN A 131 -13.81 -7.87 -4.64
C GLN A 131 -13.32 -7.32 -5.99
N GLU A 132 -13.00 -6.03 -6.05
CA GLU A 132 -12.47 -5.38 -7.23
C GLU A 132 -11.11 -5.96 -7.65
N ALA A 133 -10.23 -6.26 -6.68
CA ALA A 133 -8.97 -6.94 -6.92
C ALA A 133 -9.18 -8.37 -7.47
N SER A 134 -10.09 -9.13 -6.87
CA SER A 134 -10.45 -10.48 -7.33
C SER A 134 -11.03 -10.47 -8.75
N ASP A 135 -11.96 -9.57 -9.04
CA ASP A 135 -12.59 -9.41 -10.36
C ASP A 135 -11.57 -8.97 -11.41
N PHE A 136 -10.66 -8.06 -11.06
CA PHE A 136 -9.55 -7.65 -11.92
C PHE A 136 -8.68 -8.86 -12.28
N THR A 137 -8.22 -9.61 -11.28
CA THR A 137 -7.38 -10.80 -11.47
C THR A 137 -8.08 -11.83 -12.34
N CYS A 138 -9.32 -12.15 -12.04
CA CYS A 138 -10.06 -13.14 -12.83
C CYS A 138 -10.27 -12.66 -14.27
N SER A 139 -10.60 -11.38 -14.47
CA SER A 139 -10.73 -10.80 -15.81
C SER A 139 -9.41 -10.80 -16.56
N PHE A 140 -8.29 -10.51 -15.89
CA PHE A 140 -6.95 -10.51 -16.48
C PHE A 140 -6.53 -11.89 -16.95
N LEU A 141 -6.68 -12.91 -16.10
CA LEU A 141 -6.28 -14.29 -16.39
C LEU A 141 -7.07 -14.92 -17.54
N ASN A 142 -8.29 -14.45 -17.81
CA ASN A 142 -9.11 -14.92 -18.92
C ASN A 142 -8.79 -14.25 -20.28
N GLN A 143 -7.84 -13.32 -20.35
CA GLN A 143 -7.53 -12.57 -21.59
C GLN A 143 -6.64 -13.33 -22.58
N GLY A 144 -6.04 -14.46 -22.20
CA GLY A 144 -5.27 -15.26 -23.14
C GLY A 144 -4.35 -16.27 -22.49
N ASN A 145 -3.16 -16.44 -23.09
CA ASN A 145 -2.24 -17.50 -22.72
C ASN A 145 -1.53 -17.16 -21.41
N ILE A 146 -1.71 -18.02 -20.41
CA ILE A 146 -1.09 -17.88 -19.09
C ILE A 146 0.28 -18.55 -19.09
N THR A 147 1.29 -17.81 -18.64
CA THR A 147 2.61 -18.34 -18.30
C THR A 147 2.92 -18.03 -16.84
N LEU A 148 3.31 -19.05 -16.09
CA LEU A 148 3.72 -18.93 -14.70
C LEU A 148 5.24 -19.01 -14.62
N GLU A 149 5.86 -18.03 -13.98
CA GLU A 149 7.30 -18.04 -13.73
C GLU A 149 7.56 -18.17 -12.23
N THR A 150 8.17 -19.28 -11.83
CA THR A 150 8.57 -19.50 -10.44
C THR A 150 9.83 -18.69 -10.12
N ASP A 151 9.95 -18.17 -8.90
CA ASP A 151 11.06 -17.31 -8.48
C ASP A 151 11.29 -17.38 -6.97
N GLY A 152 12.44 -16.89 -6.49
CA GLY A 152 12.82 -16.92 -5.07
C GLY A 152 13.64 -18.15 -4.66
N SER A 153 13.81 -18.34 -3.35
CA SER A 153 14.57 -19.48 -2.79
C SER A 153 13.72 -20.73 -2.57
N GLU A 154 12.41 -20.56 -2.45
CA GLU A 154 11.45 -21.63 -2.18
C GLU A 154 10.45 -21.68 -3.34
N LEU A 155 10.03 -22.90 -3.71
CA LEU A 155 9.04 -23.10 -4.77
C LEU A 155 7.61 -22.93 -4.26
N TYR A 156 7.39 -23.28 -3.00
CA TYR A 156 6.11 -23.23 -2.31
C TYR A 156 6.26 -22.43 -1.03
N ASP A 157 5.19 -21.76 -0.62
CA ASP A 157 5.12 -21.18 0.72
C ASP A 157 4.76 -22.23 1.79
N LYS A 158 4.68 -21.79 3.05
CA LYS A 158 4.30 -22.63 4.19
C LYS A 158 2.86 -23.19 4.15
N TYR A 159 2.05 -22.78 3.17
CA TYR A 159 0.67 -23.23 2.94
C TYR A 159 0.54 -24.11 1.69
N ASP A 160 1.67 -24.59 1.16
CA ASP A 160 1.74 -25.39 -0.07
C ASP A 160 1.20 -24.67 -1.32
N ARG A 161 1.28 -23.33 -1.35
CA ARG A 161 0.97 -22.54 -2.54
C ARG A 161 2.22 -22.30 -3.37
N LEU A 162 2.14 -22.58 -4.66
CA LEU A 162 3.20 -22.34 -5.63
C LEU A 162 3.45 -20.83 -5.77
N LEU A 163 4.69 -20.41 -5.60
CA LEU A 163 5.09 -19.00 -5.68
C LEU A 163 5.41 -18.62 -7.13
N VAL A 164 4.63 -17.69 -7.70
CA VAL A 164 4.70 -17.39 -9.14
C VAL A 164 4.55 -15.92 -9.49
N TRP A 165 5.28 -15.50 -10.52
CA TRP A 165 4.95 -14.36 -11.38
C TRP A 165 3.98 -14.82 -12.47
N VAL A 166 2.92 -14.05 -12.71
CA VAL A 166 1.85 -14.46 -13.61
C VAL A 166 1.82 -13.56 -14.84
N TRP A 167 1.96 -14.18 -16.01
CA TRP A 167 1.99 -13.49 -17.30
C TRP A 167 0.78 -13.89 -18.14
N VAL A 168 0.13 -12.91 -18.77
CA VAL A 168 -0.92 -13.14 -19.77
C VAL A 168 -0.57 -12.36 -21.03
N ASN A 169 -0.35 -13.06 -22.15
CA ASN A 169 0.02 -12.45 -23.44
C ASN A 169 1.14 -11.38 -23.31
N ASP A 170 2.20 -11.69 -22.56
CA ASP A 170 3.36 -10.81 -22.28
C ASP A 170 3.14 -9.65 -21.29
N LYS A 171 1.97 -9.54 -20.65
CA LYS A 171 1.74 -8.60 -19.56
C LYS A 171 1.90 -9.27 -18.20
N LEU A 172 2.64 -8.61 -17.29
CA LEU A 172 2.79 -9.06 -15.90
C LEU A 172 1.54 -8.66 -15.09
N HIS A 173 0.80 -9.64 -14.60
CA HIS A 173 -0.40 -9.42 -13.78
C HIS A 173 -0.11 -8.49 -12.60
N GLN A 174 0.95 -8.79 -11.85
CA GLN A 174 1.32 -8.03 -10.64
C GLN A 174 1.61 -6.56 -10.92
N GLU A 175 2.16 -6.23 -12.10
CA GLU A 175 2.34 -4.84 -12.52
C GLU A 175 0.98 -4.18 -12.81
N GLU A 176 0.13 -4.85 -13.59
CA GLU A 176 -1.15 -4.32 -14.06
C GLU A 176 -2.15 -4.09 -12.92
N ILE A 177 -2.29 -5.04 -11.99
CA ILE A 177 -3.17 -4.89 -10.81
C ILE A 177 -2.66 -3.80 -9.87
N THR A 178 -1.34 -3.69 -9.71
CA THR A 178 -0.74 -2.63 -8.89
C THR A 178 -0.99 -1.26 -9.52
N LYS A 179 -0.87 -1.15 -10.85
CA LYS A 179 -1.14 0.07 -11.61
C LYS A 179 -2.61 0.50 -11.52
N ALA A 180 -3.52 -0.47 -11.42
CA ALA A 180 -4.94 -0.23 -11.16
C ALA A 180 -5.22 0.29 -9.73
N GLY A 181 -4.22 0.26 -8.84
CA GLY A 181 -4.34 0.72 -7.45
C GLY A 181 -5.08 -0.26 -6.55
N LEU A 182 -4.97 -1.56 -6.83
CA LEU A 182 -5.67 -2.64 -6.13
C LEU A 182 -4.73 -3.53 -5.28
N VAL A 183 -3.52 -3.05 -4.99
CA VAL A 183 -2.53 -3.71 -4.13
C VAL A 183 -2.31 -2.82 -2.90
N GLU A 184 -2.41 -3.44 -1.73
CA GLU A 184 -2.30 -2.75 -0.43
C GLU A 184 -0.86 -2.69 0.07
N ASP A 185 -0.15 -3.83 0.04
CA ASP A 185 1.22 -3.93 0.54
C ASP A 185 2.08 -4.83 -0.36
N PHE A 186 3.39 -4.85 -0.10
CA PHE A 186 4.35 -5.73 -0.76
C PHE A 186 4.94 -6.73 0.23
N TYR A 187 4.82 -8.01 -0.10
CA TYR A 187 5.39 -9.08 0.70
C TYR A 187 6.77 -9.50 0.16
N ASP A 188 7.81 -9.11 0.88
CA ASP A 188 9.22 -9.36 0.55
C ASP A 188 9.74 -10.61 1.32
N TYR A 189 9.95 -11.73 0.61
CA TYR A 189 10.73 -12.87 1.13
C TYR A 189 12.18 -12.91 0.58
N GLY A 190 12.63 -11.89 -0.13
CA GLY A 190 13.95 -11.81 -0.76
C GLY A 190 13.96 -10.89 -1.98
N SER A 191 15.06 -10.92 -2.73
CA SER A 191 15.12 -10.21 -4.01
C SER A 191 14.42 -11.02 -5.09
N TYR A 192 13.45 -10.39 -5.75
CA TYR A 192 12.72 -10.94 -6.88
C TYR A 192 12.99 -10.19 -8.18
N LYS A 193 12.71 -10.84 -9.31
CA LYS A 193 13.05 -10.33 -10.64
C LYS A 193 12.36 -9.01 -11.02
N TYR A 194 11.10 -8.82 -10.61
CA TYR A 194 10.22 -7.77 -11.16
C TYR A 194 9.78 -6.71 -10.14
N GLU A 195 10.52 -6.57 -9.04
CA GLU A 195 10.16 -5.60 -8.00
C GLU A 195 10.15 -4.17 -8.52
N ALA A 196 11.08 -3.81 -9.44
CA ALA A 196 11.21 -2.45 -9.93
C ALA A 196 9.97 -2.03 -10.74
N GLU A 197 9.47 -2.91 -11.59
CA GLU A 197 8.28 -2.75 -12.42
C GLU A 197 7.04 -2.59 -11.54
N VAL A 198 6.86 -3.46 -10.55
CA VAL A 198 5.72 -3.40 -9.63
C VAL A 198 5.78 -2.15 -8.73
N ASN A 199 6.97 -1.77 -8.25
CA ASN A 199 7.14 -0.52 -7.51
C ASN A 199 6.81 0.72 -8.37
N ALA A 200 7.22 0.73 -9.63
CA ALA A 200 6.89 1.82 -10.55
C ALA A 200 5.38 1.89 -10.82
N ALA A 201 4.71 0.74 -10.96
CA ALA A 201 3.26 0.66 -11.08
C ALA A 201 2.54 1.24 -9.83
N MET A 202 3.07 0.99 -8.63
CA MET A 202 2.53 1.54 -7.39
C MET A 202 2.66 3.07 -7.33
N GLN A 203 3.81 3.60 -7.76
CA GLN A 203 4.02 5.05 -7.87
C GLN A 203 3.07 5.67 -8.90
N TYR A 204 2.82 4.97 -10.01
CA TYR A 204 1.83 5.39 -10.99
C TYR A 204 0.43 5.44 -10.38
N ALA A 205 -0.02 4.40 -9.68
CA ALA A 205 -1.34 4.36 -9.08
C ALA A 205 -1.56 5.50 -8.07
N LYS A 206 -0.55 5.75 -7.22
CA LYS A 206 -0.56 6.85 -6.23
C LYS A 206 -0.62 8.23 -6.88
N SER A 207 0.16 8.46 -7.93
CA SER A 207 0.21 9.76 -8.63
C SER A 207 -1.02 10.05 -9.48
N ASN A 208 -1.71 9.00 -9.96
CA ASN A 208 -2.91 9.12 -10.78
C ASN A 208 -4.21 8.92 -9.98
N TYR A 209 -4.12 8.69 -8.67
CA TYR A 209 -5.28 8.48 -7.80
C TYR A 209 -6.19 7.36 -8.30
N THR A 210 -5.62 6.23 -8.69
CA THR A 210 -6.38 5.05 -9.15
C THR A 210 -6.70 4.10 -7.99
N GLY A 211 -7.77 3.32 -8.14
CA GLY A 211 -8.19 2.31 -7.15
C GLY A 211 -8.31 2.89 -5.74
N MET A 212 -7.62 2.26 -4.78
CA MET A 212 -7.61 2.64 -3.37
C MET A 212 -7.13 4.08 -3.13
N TYR A 213 -6.40 4.69 -4.06
CA TYR A 213 -5.86 6.04 -3.94
C TYR A 213 -6.82 7.15 -4.43
N ALA A 214 -7.97 6.81 -4.99
CA ALA A 214 -8.92 7.77 -5.58
C ALA A 214 -9.39 8.86 -4.59
N SER A 215 -9.55 8.50 -3.32
CA SER A 215 -9.97 9.43 -2.25
C SER A 215 -8.93 10.51 -1.93
N LEU A 216 -7.68 10.31 -2.34
CA LEU A 216 -6.59 11.26 -2.11
C LEU A 216 -6.49 12.32 -3.22
N LYS A 217 -7.32 12.22 -4.28
CA LYS A 217 -7.31 13.18 -5.39
C LYS A 217 -7.59 14.59 -4.83
N PRO A 218 -6.66 15.54 -4.98
CA PRO A 218 -6.90 16.93 -4.60
C PRO A 218 -8.14 17.44 -5.33
N ALA A 219 -8.99 18.17 -4.60
CA ALA A 219 -10.08 18.88 -5.25
C ALA A 219 -9.48 19.80 -6.32
N GLU A 220 -9.88 19.60 -7.58
CA GLU A 220 -9.52 20.54 -8.64
C GLU A 220 -10.08 21.90 -8.24
N GLU A 221 -9.21 22.90 -8.03
CA GLU A 221 -9.63 24.29 -7.87
C GLU A 221 -10.46 24.66 -9.10
N SER A 222 -11.78 24.75 -8.92
CA SER A 222 -12.68 25.25 -9.94
C SER A 222 -12.26 26.67 -10.29
N LYS A 223 -11.59 26.86 -11.43
CA LYS A 223 -11.50 28.20 -12.03
C LYS A 223 -12.93 28.70 -12.20
N PRO A 224 -13.28 29.90 -11.69
CA PRO A 224 -14.62 30.41 -11.85
C PRO A 224 -14.93 30.54 -13.34
N ALA A 225 -16.00 29.86 -13.75
CA ALA A 225 -16.61 30.06 -15.05
C ALA A 225 -17.11 31.51 -15.11
N TYR A 226 -16.37 32.38 -15.78
CA TYR A 226 -16.93 33.66 -16.20
C TYR A 226 -18.05 33.36 -17.19
N ALA A 227 -19.27 33.67 -16.77
CA ALA A 227 -20.45 33.63 -17.60
C ALA A 227 -20.30 34.61 -18.76
N GLU A 228 -20.21 34.10 -19.98
CA GLU A 228 -20.55 34.89 -21.16
C GLU A 228 -22.06 35.08 -21.17
N THR A 229 -22.52 36.25 -20.74
CA THR A 229 -23.84 36.79 -21.09
C THR A 229 -23.63 38.04 -21.93
N SER A 230 -24.08 37.92 -23.17
CA SER A 230 -24.24 38.96 -24.15
C SER A 230 -25.37 39.93 -23.76
N ALA A 231 -25.08 41.24 -23.78
CA ALA A 231 -26.05 42.28 -24.15
C ALA A 231 -25.31 43.61 -24.38
N GLN A 232 -25.32 44.08 -25.62
CA GLN A 232 -24.97 45.44 -26.02
C GLN A 232 -26.10 46.40 -25.65
N THR A 233 -25.78 47.59 -25.15
CA THR A 233 -26.37 48.86 -25.65
C THR A 233 -25.47 50.06 -25.31
N GLU A 234 -25.19 50.85 -26.35
CA GLU A 234 -24.54 52.17 -26.42
C GLU A 234 -25.43 53.26 -25.76
N GLN A 235 -25.08 54.53 -25.44
CA GLN A 235 -23.99 55.45 -25.82
C GLN A 235 -24.03 56.73 -24.95
N ASP A 236 -22.93 57.52 -25.00
CA ASP A 236 -22.81 59.01 -24.83
C ASP A 236 -22.64 59.57 -23.39
N SER A 237 -21.72 60.49 -23.03
CA SER A 237 -20.79 61.37 -23.77
C SER A 237 -19.67 61.97 -22.85
N GLN A 238 -18.48 62.14 -23.43
CA GLN A 238 -17.43 63.20 -23.31
C GLN A 238 -16.73 63.65 -21.99
N ALA A 239 -15.41 63.35 -21.97
CA ALA A 239 -14.19 64.15 -21.66
C ALA A 239 -14.20 65.43 -20.80
N ILE A 240 -13.16 65.58 -19.94
CA ILE A 240 -12.11 66.63 -20.02
C ILE A 240 -10.95 66.32 -19.04
N GLU A 241 -9.76 66.71 -19.47
CA GLU A 241 -8.39 66.59 -18.94
C GLU A 241 -8.05 67.31 -17.62
N THR A 242 -6.94 66.82 -17.03
CA THR A 242 -5.85 67.53 -16.31
C THR A 242 -6.15 68.35 -15.05
N ASN A 243 -5.44 68.03 -13.96
CA ASN A 243 -4.31 68.87 -13.51
C ASN A 243 -3.50 68.21 -12.38
N GLU A 244 -2.18 68.26 -12.55
CA GLU A 244 -1.15 68.09 -11.53
C GLU A 244 -1.09 69.29 -10.56
N GLU A 245 -0.27 69.09 -9.52
CA GLU A 245 0.42 70.08 -8.68
C GLU A 245 -0.37 70.80 -7.57
N SER A 246 0.03 70.57 -6.31
CA SER A 246 1.18 71.33 -5.76
C SER A 246 1.48 71.03 -4.29
N ARG A 247 2.80 71.07 -4.00
CA ARG A 247 3.50 71.57 -2.80
C ARG A 247 3.28 70.83 -1.47
N ASN A 248 4.28 70.10 -0.95
CA ASN A 248 5.56 70.55 -0.37
C ASN A 248 5.36 71.20 1.02
N ASP A 249 5.70 70.48 2.10
CA ASP A 249 6.76 70.95 2.99
C ASP A 249 7.34 69.84 3.88
N SER A 250 8.66 69.87 3.91
CA SER A 250 9.61 69.31 4.85
C SER A 250 9.37 69.70 6.30
N ASP A 251 9.65 68.81 7.27
CA ASP A 251 10.63 69.16 8.32
C ASP A 251 11.19 67.92 9.05
N LYS A 252 12.40 68.11 9.57
CA LYS A 252 13.38 67.14 10.06
C LYS A 252 13.83 67.61 11.45
N SER A 253 13.71 66.78 12.49
CA SER A 253 14.65 66.70 13.64
C SER A 253 14.21 65.54 14.53
N LYS A 254 14.99 64.49 14.84
CA LYS A 254 16.25 64.34 15.62
C LYS A 254 16.17 64.74 17.10
N ASP A 255 16.66 63.77 17.90
CA ASP A 255 17.23 63.84 19.27
C ASP A 255 16.24 64.05 20.43
N LYS A 256 16.41 63.50 21.64
CA LYS A 256 17.46 62.69 22.28
C LYS A 256 16.91 62.10 23.60
N GLN A 257 17.60 61.07 24.07
CA GLN A 257 17.60 60.40 25.38
C GLN A 257 17.28 61.26 26.63
N GLN A 258 16.76 60.62 27.68
CA GLN A 258 17.34 60.74 29.01
C GLN A 258 17.10 59.47 29.87
N GLU A 259 18.22 58.99 30.41
CA GLU A 259 18.45 57.94 31.40
C GLU A 259 18.40 58.55 32.82
N LEU A 260 18.06 57.76 33.84
CA LEU A 260 18.50 58.00 35.22
C LEU A 260 18.46 56.71 36.05
N THR A 261 19.48 56.61 36.90
CA THR A 261 20.17 55.44 37.45
C THR A 261 19.95 55.28 38.98
N VAL A 262 20.64 54.27 39.55
CA VAL A 262 21.31 54.16 40.89
C VAL A 262 20.95 52.82 41.55
N ASP A 263 21.82 51.78 41.48
CA ASP A 263 22.93 51.34 42.40
C ASP A 263 22.40 50.73 43.73
N GLU A 264 22.91 49.67 44.38
CA GLU A 264 24.29 49.17 44.57
C GLU A 264 24.27 47.73 45.20
N GLU A 265 25.46 47.12 45.30
CA GLU A 265 25.91 45.76 45.72
C GLU A 265 25.37 45.12 47.02
N VAL A 266 25.39 43.77 47.06
CA VAL A 266 25.94 42.98 48.20
C VAL A 266 26.62 41.70 47.67
N ASP A 267 27.88 41.51 48.07
CA ASP A 267 28.77 40.38 47.77
C ASP A 267 28.62 39.20 48.77
N SER A 268 29.04 38.01 48.31
CA SER A 268 29.49 36.81 49.07
C SER A 268 28.48 35.80 49.67
N GLU A 269 28.40 34.61 49.05
CA GLU A 269 28.35 33.28 49.70
C GLU A 269 28.62 32.20 48.61
N MET A 270 29.88 31.81 48.40
CA MET A 270 30.52 30.62 48.97
C MET A 270 29.93 29.27 48.48
N ALA A 271 30.60 28.74 47.46
CA ALA A 271 30.94 27.33 47.23
C ALA A 271 30.19 26.23 48.03
N ALA A 272 29.20 25.62 47.39
CA ALA A 272 28.75 24.22 47.57
C ALA A 272 27.78 23.96 46.40
N THR A 273 27.86 22.94 45.55
CA THR A 273 28.47 21.61 45.61
C THR A 273 28.87 21.21 44.17
N GLU A 274 30.16 20.95 43.92
CA GLU A 274 30.62 20.44 42.61
C GLU A 274 30.13 18.99 42.35
N GLU A 275 29.52 18.33 43.34
CA GLU A 275 28.91 17.00 43.20
C GLU A 275 27.51 17.02 42.58
N GLU A 276 26.67 18.03 42.83
CA GLU A 276 25.27 18.01 42.34
C GLU A 276 25.14 18.27 40.83
N VAL A 277 26.11 18.98 40.27
CA VAL A 277 26.14 19.29 38.83
C VAL A 277 26.53 18.04 38.01
N SER A 278 27.40 17.18 38.56
CA SER A 278 27.81 15.93 37.91
C SER A 278 26.67 14.91 37.83
N ASP A 279 25.92 14.77 38.91
CA ASP A 279 24.79 13.82 38.97
C ASP A 279 23.63 14.27 38.08
N ALA A 280 23.40 15.59 37.95
CA ALA A 280 22.41 16.13 37.01
C ALA A 280 22.76 15.81 35.54
N TYR A 281 24.05 15.85 35.17
CA TYR A 281 24.49 15.48 33.82
C TYR A 281 24.47 13.98 33.56
N ALA A 282 24.75 13.15 34.58
CA ALA A 282 24.64 11.71 34.49
C ALA A 282 23.17 11.26 34.31
N VAL A 283 22.25 11.86 35.09
CA VAL A 283 20.81 11.55 35.01
C VAL A 283 20.21 12.05 33.69
N THR A 284 20.56 13.26 33.22
CA THR A 284 20.11 13.74 31.91
C THR A 284 20.68 12.89 30.76
N GLY A 285 21.93 12.43 30.84
CA GLY A 285 22.49 11.46 29.89
C GLY A 285 21.74 10.12 29.88
N LEU A 286 21.37 9.61 31.05
CA LEU A 286 20.60 8.35 31.20
C LEU A 286 19.17 8.51 30.66
N ILE A 287 18.54 9.67 30.87
CA ILE A 287 17.22 10.00 30.32
C ILE A 287 17.29 10.15 28.79
N VAL A 288 18.29 10.84 28.24
CA VAL A 288 18.44 11.02 26.78
C VAL A 288 18.71 9.68 26.09
N THR A 289 19.52 8.81 26.71
CA THR A 289 19.76 7.44 26.20
C THR A 289 18.50 6.57 26.31
N LEU A 290 17.78 6.60 27.44
CA LEU A 290 16.49 5.92 27.56
C LEU A 290 15.48 6.44 26.53
N CYS A 291 15.41 7.75 26.29
CA CYS A 291 14.57 8.33 25.24
C CYS A 291 15.01 7.82 23.86
N PHE A 292 16.30 7.79 23.53
CA PHE A 292 16.79 7.25 22.25
C PHE A 292 16.38 5.78 22.03
N PHE A 293 16.30 4.97 23.09
CA PHE A 293 15.89 3.56 23.03
C PHE A 293 14.37 3.32 23.20
N LEU A 294 13.62 4.22 23.83
CA LEU A 294 12.16 4.11 24.07
C LEU A 294 11.30 4.90 23.05
N LEU A 295 11.86 5.93 22.42
CA LEU A 295 11.21 6.65 21.31
C LEU A 295 10.78 5.75 20.14
N PRO A 296 11.46 4.64 19.78
CA PRO A 296 10.99 3.71 18.75
C PRO A 296 9.67 3.00 19.09
N TRP A 297 9.32 2.88 20.38
CA TRP A 297 8.06 2.27 20.81
C TRP A 297 6.92 3.28 20.81
N ILE A 298 7.17 4.51 21.26
CA ILE A 298 6.17 5.60 21.31
C ILE A 298 5.85 6.13 19.91
N LYS A 299 6.84 6.26 19.01
CA LYS A 299 6.63 6.81 17.66
C LYS A 299 5.90 5.84 16.71
N ARG A 300 5.94 4.53 16.99
CA ARG A 300 5.19 3.49 16.28
C ARG A 300 3.71 3.46 16.67
N SER A 301 3.39 3.88 17.89
CA SER A 301 2.01 3.94 18.43
C SER A 301 1.27 5.23 18.02
N ILE A 302 1.96 6.35 17.83
CA ILE A 302 1.32 7.66 17.66
C ILE A 302 1.38 8.23 16.23
N PHE A 303 2.46 8.01 15.46
CA PHE A 303 2.69 8.78 14.23
C PHE A 303 2.78 7.99 12.93
N GLY A 304 2.77 6.66 12.93
CA GLY A 304 2.72 5.85 11.70
C GLY A 304 3.86 6.06 10.68
N VAL A 305 4.92 6.81 11.03
CA VAL A 305 6.05 7.09 10.12
C VAL A 305 7.25 6.22 10.47
N ASN A 306 7.78 5.50 9.47
CA ASN A 306 9.02 4.74 9.62
C ASN A 306 10.22 5.67 9.87
N PRO A 307 11.09 5.38 10.87
CA PRO A 307 12.26 6.20 11.13
C PRO A 307 13.27 6.14 9.98
N ILE A 308 13.82 7.30 9.63
CA ILE A 308 14.82 7.47 8.56
C ILE A 308 16.09 6.68 8.92
N ILE A 309 16.40 5.68 8.08
CA ILE A 309 17.67 5.01 7.71
C ILE A 309 18.72 4.70 8.80
N ALA A 310 18.97 5.53 9.80
CA ALA A 310 20.03 5.34 10.78
C ALA A 310 19.81 4.20 11.79
N HIS A 311 18.61 3.61 11.86
CA HIS A 311 18.29 2.59 12.87
C HIS A 311 18.07 1.17 12.34
N ARG A 312 18.32 0.93 11.04
CA ARG A 312 18.22 -0.42 10.44
C ARG A 312 19.52 -1.23 10.53
N LEU A 313 20.42 -0.92 11.48
CA LEU A 313 21.64 -1.71 11.74
C LEU A 313 21.39 -2.93 12.63
N ARG A 314 20.21 -3.54 12.53
CA ARG A 314 20.00 -4.88 13.07
C ARG A 314 20.28 -5.87 11.95
N ALA A 315 21.55 -6.21 11.77
CA ALA A 315 21.94 -7.26 10.86
C ALA A 315 21.25 -8.57 11.27
N ARG A 316 20.73 -9.33 10.29
CA ARG A 316 20.05 -10.62 10.50
C ARG A 316 20.93 -11.64 11.24
N ARG A 317 22.26 -11.47 11.18
CA ARG A 317 23.25 -12.30 11.86
C ARG A 317 23.65 -11.65 13.18
N TRP A 318 23.34 -12.30 14.29
CA TRP A 318 23.54 -11.78 15.65
C TRP A 318 25.01 -11.38 15.95
N PHE A 319 26.01 -12.09 15.41
CA PHE A 319 27.43 -11.76 15.61
C PHE A 319 27.85 -10.42 15.00
N ILE A 320 27.22 -9.98 13.91
CA ILE A 320 27.49 -8.67 13.31
C ILE A 320 27.02 -7.54 14.23
N ASN A 321 25.88 -7.76 14.90
CA ASN A 321 25.36 -6.80 15.89
C ASN A 321 26.28 -6.72 17.11
N VAL A 322 26.84 -7.85 17.56
CA VAL A 322 27.84 -7.89 18.64
C VAL A 322 29.10 -7.13 18.23
N PHE A 323 29.60 -7.34 17.01
CA PHE A 323 30.77 -6.63 16.50
C PHE A 323 30.54 -5.11 16.39
N LEU A 324 29.40 -4.70 15.82
CA LEU A 324 29.02 -3.29 15.71
C LEU A 324 28.85 -2.64 17.09
N PHE A 325 28.30 -3.36 18.06
CA PHE A 325 28.19 -2.90 19.45
C PHE A 325 29.57 -2.65 20.06
N VAL A 326 30.51 -3.59 19.90
CA VAL A 326 31.88 -3.43 20.41
C VAL A 326 32.60 -2.26 19.74
N LEU A 327 32.41 -2.07 18.42
CA LEU A 327 33.01 -0.97 17.68
C LEU A 327 32.42 0.39 18.10
N TYR A 328 31.12 0.45 18.36
CA TYR A 328 30.47 1.67 18.84
C TYR A 328 30.87 2.00 20.28
N ALA A 329 30.95 0.99 21.15
CA ALA A 329 31.41 1.16 22.53
C ALA A 329 32.86 1.65 22.57
N SER A 330 33.73 1.16 21.69
CA SER A 330 35.13 1.62 21.61
C SER A 330 35.23 3.07 21.09
N MET A 331 34.44 3.45 20.08
CA MET A 331 34.38 4.84 19.63
C MET A 331 33.87 5.78 20.72
N TRP A 332 32.85 5.37 21.48
CA TRP A 332 32.33 6.16 22.58
C TRP A 332 33.36 6.35 23.70
N TRP A 333 34.13 5.30 24.00
CA TRP A 333 35.22 5.37 24.97
C TRP A 333 36.33 6.34 24.54
N LEU A 334 36.68 6.39 23.25
CA LEU A 334 37.62 7.37 22.71
C LEU A 334 37.12 8.81 22.85
N VAL A 335 35.82 9.05 22.61
CA VAL A 335 35.21 10.38 22.79
C VAL A 335 35.29 10.82 24.25
N LEU A 336 35.02 9.91 25.21
CA LEU A 336 35.15 10.22 26.63
C LEU A 336 36.59 10.58 27.03
N ILE A 337 37.59 9.92 26.45
CA ILE A 337 39.00 10.25 26.69
C ILE A 337 39.32 11.66 26.20
N VAL A 338 38.85 12.04 25.01
CA VAL A 338 39.07 13.39 24.47
C VAL A 338 38.43 14.44 25.37
N ILE A 339 37.19 14.22 25.81
CA ILE A 339 36.50 15.12 26.74
C ILE A 339 37.27 15.23 28.07
N PHE A 340 37.77 14.11 28.59
CA PHE A 340 38.54 14.10 29.83
C PHE A 340 39.87 14.88 29.71
N ILE A 341 40.56 14.76 28.57
CA ILE A 341 41.78 15.54 28.28
C ILE A 341 41.47 17.04 28.24
N GLU A 342 40.38 17.43 27.57
CA GLU A 342 39.92 18.83 27.51
C GLU A 342 39.56 19.37 28.90
N LEU A 343 38.90 18.57 29.74
CA LEU A 343 38.61 18.93 31.12
C LEU A 343 39.89 19.17 31.92
N ILE A 344 40.89 18.28 31.81
CA ILE A 344 42.20 18.49 32.46
C ILE A 344 42.85 19.79 31.96
N HIS A 345 42.78 20.07 30.66
CA HIS A 345 43.30 21.31 30.09
C HIS A 345 42.60 22.54 30.64
N LEU A 346 41.27 22.54 30.73
CA LEU A 346 40.49 23.61 31.32
C LEU A 346 40.84 23.83 32.79
N PHE A 347 40.95 22.76 33.59
CA PHE A 347 41.35 22.86 35.00
C PHE A 347 42.78 23.39 35.17
N LYS A 348 43.72 22.98 34.32
CA LYS A 348 45.11 23.46 34.36
C LYS A 348 45.21 24.93 33.96
N THR A 349 44.39 25.37 33.00
CA THR A 349 44.33 26.77 32.54
C THR A 349 43.69 27.65 33.62
N ARG A 350 42.62 27.18 34.27
CA ARG A 350 41.98 27.86 35.39
C ARG A 350 42.92 28.04 36.59
N ARG A 351 43.73 27.02 36.93
CA ARG A 351 44.74 27.15 38.00
C ARG A 351 45.82 28.19 37.70
N ARG A 352 46.22 28.39 36.44
CA ARG A 352 47.20 29.43 36.04
C ARG A 352 46.65 30.85 36.06
N LEU A 353 45.33 31.01 35.98
CA LEU A 353 44.68 32.33 36.07
C LEU A 353 44.43 32.75 37.53
N VAL A 354 44.54 31.82 38.48
CA VAL A 354 44.30 32.02 39.91
C VAL A 354 45.61 32.12 40.72
N SER A 355 46.75 31.71 40.16
CA SER A 355 48.10 31.96 40.71
C SER A 355 48.74 33.17 40.05
#